data_AF-A0A4Y2C2K1-F1
#
_entry.id   AF-A0A4Y2C2K1-F1
#
_cell.length_a   1.000
_cell.length_b   1.000
_cell.length_c   1.000
_cell.angle_alpha   90.00
_cell.angle_beta   90.00
_cell.angle_gamma   90.00
#
_symmetry.space_group_name_H-M   'P 1'
#
loop_
_entity.id
_entity.type
_entity.pdbx_description
1 polymer ?
#
loop_
_entity_poly.entity_id
_entity_poly.type
_entity_poly.pdbx_seq_one_letter_code
_entity_poly.pdbx_strand_id
1 'polypeptide(L)'
;MEMDNAWPWNILGTDEAHFHLQGSINTQNCRIWARENPFEMQSLPLHSQKVTVLCGFTAAFIVESFLFEEIVHSGPVTCAVNGTRYESLLRIQLIPALEQRGLVDSTIFM
;
A
#
# COMPACT_ATOMS: atom_id res chain seq x y z
N MET A 1 37.75 -1.62 4.61
CA MET A 1 36.60 -1.28 3.75
C MET A 1 35.63 -0.56 4.66
N GLU A 2 35.58 0.77 4.59
CA GLU A 2 34.54 1.53 5.30
C GLU A 2 33.20 1.13 4.71
N MET A 3 32.31 0.59 5.54
CA MET A 3 30.92 0.41 5.17
C MET A 3 30.32 1.81 5.15
N ASP A 4 29.89 2.26 3.98
CA ASP A 4 29.23 3.55 3.85
C ASP A 4 28.01 3.59 4.79
N ASN A 5 28.09 4.40 5.84
CA ASN A 5 27.04 4.54 6.84
C ASN A 5 25.78 5.22 6.27
N ALA A 6 25.81 5.67 5.01
CA ALA A 6 24.66 6.25 4.33
C ALA A 6 23.66 5.20 3.80
N TRP A 7 23.99 3.91 3.79
CA TRP A 7 23.12 2.86 3.23
C TRP A 7 21.66 2.85 3.74
N PRO A 8 21.34 3.19 5.01
CA PRO A 8 19.94 3.21 5.47
C PRO A 8 19.09 4.28 4.78
N TRP A 9 19.72 5.36 4.31
CA TRP A 9 19.05 6.46 3.60
C TRP A 9 18.66 6.09 2.17
N ASN A 10 19.29 5.03 1.64
CA ASN A 10 19.06 4.51 0.31
C ASN A 10 18.03 3.37 0.28
N ILE A 11 17.50 2.95 1.43
CA ILE A 11 16.47 1.91 1.49
C ILE A 11 15.15 2.50 0.99
N LEU A 12 14.53 1.80 0.03
CA LEU A 12 13.14 1.99 -0.32
C LEU A 12 12.32 0.89 0.36
N GLY A 13 11.57 1.28 1.38
CA GLY A 13 10.55 0.42 1.99
C GLY A 13 9.28 0.46 1.14
N THR A 14 8.73 -0.71 0.84
CA THR A 14 7.42 -0.83 0.19
C THR A 14 6.49 -1.70 1.00
N ASP A 15 5.20 -1.33 1.07
CA ASP A 15 4.19 -2.18 1.69
C ASP A 15 2.82 -1.96 1.03
N GLU A 16 1.96 -2.97 1.19
CA GLU A 16 0.61 -3.00 0.67
C GLU A 16 -0.42 -2.71 1.76
N ALA A 17 -1.38 -1.84 1.44
CA ALA A 17 -2.49 -1.54 2.32
C ALA A 17 -3.83 -1.66 1.62
N HIS A 18 -4.83 -2.19 2.33
CA HIS A 18 -6.22 -2.21 1.90
C HIS A 18 -7.00 -1.06 2.52
N PHE A 19 -7.66 -0.27 1.68
CA PHE A 19 -8.57 0.80 2.09
C PHE A 19 -10.00 0.44 1.70
N HIS A 20 -10.86 0.26 2.70
CA HIS A 20 -12.28 -0.06 2.47
C HIS A 20 -13.06 1.22 2.15
N LEU A 21 -13.76 1.23 1.02
CA LEU A 21 -14.50 2.41 0.54
C LEU A 21 -15.80 2.66 1.30
N GLN A 22 -16.29 1.67 2.04
CA GLN A 22 -17.52 1.77 2.83
C GLN A 22 -17.28 2.32 4.25
N GLY A 23 -16.07 2.82 4.56
CA GLY A 23 -15.74 3.39 5.86
C GLY A 23 -15.73 2.36 7.00
N SER A 24 -15.68 1.07 6.69
CA SER A 24 -15.55 0.02 7.69
C SER A 24 -14.21 0.15 8.40
N ILE A 25 -14.26 0.41 9.70
CA ILE A 25 -13.08 0.51 10.56
C ILE A 25 -12.58 -0.91 10.86
N ASN A 26 -11.26 -1.11 10.82
CA ASN A 26 -10.63 -2.36 11.25
C ASN A 26 -11.15 -2.75 12.64
N THR A 27 -11.62 -4.00 12.80
CA THR A 27 -12.16 -4.51 14.06
C THR A 27 -11.17 -4.43 15.21
N GLN A 28 -9.85 -4.50 14.94
CA GLN A 28 -8.82 -4.33 15.96
C GLN A 28 -8.74 -2.89 16.52
N ASN A 29 -9.20 -1.90 15.76
CA ASN A 29 -9.25 -0.50 16.18
C ASN A 29 -10.67 -0.06 16.61
N CYS A 30 -11.68 -0.93 16.48
CA CYS A 30 -13.05 -0.64 16.86
C CYS A 30 -13.25 -0.86 18.37
N ARG A 31 -13.07 0.19 19.17
CA ARG A 31 -13.34 0.16 20.61
C ARG A 31 -14.63 0.92 20.93
N ILE A 32 -15.65 0.17 21.32
CA ILE A 32 -16.92 0.72 21.78
C ILE A 32 -16.80 1.03 23.27
N TRP A 33 -17.03 2.29 23.65
CA TRP A 33 -17.07 2.68 25.06
C TRP A 33 -18.53 2.71 25.53
N ALA A 34 -18.85 1.88 26.51
CA ALA A 34 -20.15 1.82 27.15
C ALA A 34 -19.99 1.55 28.65
N ARG A 35 -20.98 1.95 29.46
CA ARG A 35 -20.97 1.75 30.92
C ARG A 35 -21.19 0.28 31.31
N GLU A 36 -21.87 -0.47 30.44
CA GLU A 36 -22.13 -1.90 30.53
C GLU A 36 -21.84 -2.53 29.16
N ASN A 37 -21.57 -3.84 29.10
CA ASN A 37 -21.31 -4.53 27.83
C ASN A 37 -22.54 -4.42 26.92
N PRO A 38 -22.45 -3.75 25.75
CA PRO A 38 -23.64 -3.46 24.96
C PRO A 38 -24.26 -4.70 24.30
N PHE A 39 -23.59 -5.86 24.30
CA PHE A 39 -23.98 -7.08 23.55
C PHE A 39 -24.22 -6.86 22.05
N GLU A 40 -24.02 -5.65 21.54
CA GLU A 40 -24.14 -5.31 20.14
C GLU A 40 -22.90 -5.76 19.39
N MET A 41 -23.11 -6.61 18.40
CA MET A 41 -22.09 -7.04 17.46
C MET A 41 -22.41 -6.40 16.11
N GLN A 42 -21.54 -5.51 15.64
CA GLN A 42 -21.72 -4.90 14.34
C GLN A 42 -21.23 -5.88 13.26
N SER A 43 -22.16 -6.39 12.44
CA SER A 43 -21.80 -7.24 11.31
C SER A 43 -21.14 -6.40 10.22
N LEU A 44 -19.91 -6.75 9.85
CA LEU A 44 -19.22 -6.15 8.71
C LEU A 44 -19.34 -7.08 7.49
N PRO A 45 -19.59 -6.54 6.28
CA PRO A 45 -19.60 -7.34 5.08
C PRO A 45 -18.20 -7.93 4.82
N LEU A 46 -18.13 -9.25 4.65
CA LEU A 46 -16.89 -9.98 4.37
C LEU A 46 -16.21 -9.50 3.06
N HIS A 47 -17.02 -9.07 2.09
CA HIS A 47 -16.57 -8.58 0.79
C HIS A 47 -17.01 -7.13 0.57
N SER A 48 -16.59 -6.23 1.46
CA SER A 48 -16.72 -4.80 1.21
C SER A 48 -15.81 -4.35 0.07
N GLN A 49 -16.27 -3.36 -0.68
CA GLN A 49 -15.48 -2.75 -1.74
C GLN A 49 -14.24 -2.11 -1.11
N LYS A 50 -13.07 -2.50 -1.60
CA LYS A 50 -11.77 -2.04 -1.10
C LYS A 50 -10.86 -1.72 -2.26
N VAL A 51 -9.88 -0.87 -2.00
CA VAL A 51 -8.77 -0.54 -2.89
C VAL A 51 -7.50 -1.07 -2.26
N THR A 52 -6.62 -1.67 -3.06
CA THR A 52 -5.28 -2.07 -2.62
C THR A 52 -4.28 -1.07 -3.18
N VAL A 53 -3.44 -0.55 -2.29
CA VAL A 53 -2.40 0.44 -2.62
C VAL A 53 -1.04 -0.16 -2.28
N LEU A 54 -0.09 -0.06 -3.19
CA LEU A 54 1.33 -0.19 -2.87
C LEU A 54 1.89 1.21 -2.59
N CYS A 55 2.52 1.40 -1.44
CA CYS A 55 3.20 2.66 -1.13
C CYS A 55 4.69 2.42 -0.97
N GLY A 56 5.51 3.24 -1.64
CA GLY A 56 6.96 3.24 -1.47
C GLY A 56 7.43 4.50 -0.75
N PHE A 57 8.30 4.33 0.24
CA PHE A 57 8.91 5.45 0.96
C PHE A 57 10.40 5.22 1.22
N THR A 58 11.15 6.30 1.20
CA THR A 58 12.54 6.34 1.65
C THR A 58 12.61 7.08 2.98
N ALA A 59 13.79 7.13 3.59
CA ALA A 59 14.00 7.94 4.79
C ALA A 59 13.78 9.45 4.57
N ALA A 60 13.79 9.92 3.32
CA ALA A 60 13.66 11.34 2.98
C ALA A 60 12.26 11.74 2.53
N PHE A 61 11.52 10.86 1.84
CA PHE A 61 10.19 11.19 1.30
C PHE A 61 9.37 9.96 0.89
N ILE A 62 8.07 10.19 0.67
CA ILE A 62 7.16 9.22 0.05
C ILE A 62 7.33 9.32 -1.47
N VAL A 63 7.65 8.19 -2.13
CA VAL A 63 7.85 8.15 -3.58
C VAL A 63 6.53 8.38 -4.29
N GLU A 64 5.59 7.47 -4.10
CA GLU A 64 4.21 7.55 -4.60
C GLU A 64 3.36 6.41 -4.02
N SER A 65 2.06 6.47 -4.27
CA SER A 65 1.10 5.41 -3.98
C SER A 65 0.54 4.87 -5.31
N PHE A 66 0.66 3.57 -5.54
CA PHE A 66 0.23 2.91 -6.76
C PHE A 66 -0.99 2.05 -6.48
N LEU A 67 -2.00 2.14 -7.34
CA LEU A 67 -3.27 1.41 -7.19
C LEU A 67 -3.22 0.08 -7.93
N PHE A 68 -3.65 -1.00 -7.28
CA PHE A 68 -3.94 -2.25 -7.95
C PHE A 68 -5.37 -2.22 -8.51
N GLU A 69 -5.49 -1.70 -9.72
CA GLU A 69 -6.76 -1.63 -10.45
C GLU A 69 -6.64 -2.21 -11.86
N GLU A 70 -7.75 -2.71 -12.37
CA GLU A 70 -7.90 -3.20 -13.73
C GLU A 70 -9.02 -2.41 -14.41
N ILE A 71 -8.74 -1.90 -15.61
CA ILE A 71 -9.72 -1.14 -16.38
C ILE A 71 -10.67 -2.13 -17.07
N VAL A 72 -11.91 -2.17 -16.61
CA VAL A 72 -12.99 -2.91 -17.27
C VAL A 72 -13.97 -1.94 -17.94
N HIS A 73 -14.92 -2.46 -18.71
CA HIS A 73 -15.88 -1.64 -19.46
C HIS A 73 -16.70 -0.67 -18.59
N SER A 74 -16.86 -1.00 -17.30
CA SER A 74 -17.58 -0.19 -16.31
C SER A 74 -16.69 0.76 -15.51
N GLY A 75 -15.39 0.84 -15.81
CA GLY A 75 -14.41 1.66 -15.09
C GLY A 75 -13.32 0.85 -14.39
N PRO A 76 -12.45 1.51 -13.60
CA PRO A 76 -11.42 0.84 -12.83
C PRO A 76 -12.03 0.00 -11.71
N VAL A 77 -11.59 -1.25 -11.58
CA VAL A 77 -11.99 -2.17 -10.52
C VAL A 77 -10.76 -2.66 -9.80
N THR A 78 -10.79 -2.63 -8.47
CA THR A 78 -9.68 -3.12 -7.65
C THR A 78 -9.45 -4.60 -7.91
N CYS A 79 -8.18 -4.96 -8.12
CA CYS A 79 -7.78 -6.30 -8.42
C CYS A 79 -6.93 -6.90 -7.28
N ALA A 80 -6.95 -8.23 -7.15
CA ALA A 80 -6.12 -8.92 -6.18
C ALA A 80 -4.65 -8.82 -6.57
N VAL A 81 -3.78 -8.62 -5.58
CA VAL A 81 -2.33 -8.65 -5.77
C VAL A 81 -1.90 -10.08 -6.08
N ASN A 82 -1.13 -10.24 -7.15
CA ASN A 82 -0.45 -11.48 -7.48
C ASN A 82 0.94 -11.15 -8.03
N GLY A 83 1.80 -12.17 -8.18
CA GLY A 83 3.19 -11.95 -8.62
C GLY A 83 3.29 -11.22 -9.96
N THR A 84 2.46 -11.56 -10.95
CA THR A 84 2.46 -10.90 -12.26
C THR A 84 2.05 -9.44 -12.20
N ARG A 85 1.00 -9.11 -11.45
CA ARG A 85 0.52 -7.74 -11.25
C ARG A 85 1.52 -6.92 -10.44
N TYR A 86 2.14 -7.52 -9.42
CA TYR A 86 3.18 -6.88 -8.63
C TYR A 86 4.40 -6.55 -9.50
N GLU A 87 4.92 -7.53 -10.25
CA GLU A 87 6.03 -7.30 -11.19
C GLU A 87 5.68 -6.21 -12.23
N SER A 88 4.47 -6.27 -12.80
CA SER A 88 4.03 -5.27 -13.78
C SER A 88 4.00 -3.87 -13.16
N LEU A 89 3.48 -3.74 -11.94
CA LEU A 89 3.44 -2.46 -11.23
C LEU A 89 4.85 -1.94 -10.94
N LEU A 90 5.78 -2.80 -10.50
CA LEU A 90 7.17 -2.40 -10.29
C LEU A 90 7.80 -1.87 -11.57
N ARG A 91 7.65 -2.59 -12.69
CA ARG A 91 8.28 -2.23 -13.97
C ARG A 91 7.66 -1.01 -14.63
N ILE A 92 6.34 -0.89 -14.57
CA ILE A 92 5.59 0.11 -15.35
C ILE A 92 5.40 1.41 -14.57
N GLN A 93 5.34 1.33 -13.23
CA GLN A 93 5.01 2.49 -12.40
C GLN A 93 6.15 2.85 -11.44
N LEU A 94 6.59 1.91 -10.59
CA LEU A 94 7.55 2.24 -9.53
C LEU A 94 8.93 2.63 -10.08
N ILE A 95 9.54 1.80 -10.93
CA ILE A 95 10.87 2.07 -11.47
C ILE A 95 10.89 3.40 -12.22
N PRO A 96 9.95 3.69 -13.14
CA PRO A 96 9.87 5.01 -13.78
C PRO A 96 9.70 6.17 -12.78
N ALA A 97 8.94 5.99 -11.70
CA ALA A 97 8.80 7.02 -10.66
C ALA A 97 10.13 7.28 -9.91
N LEU A 98 10.94 6.24 -9.70
CA LEU A 98 12.29 6.37 -9.13
C LEU A 98 13.26 7.04 -10.13
N GLU A 99 13.15 6.74 -11.43
CA GLU A 99 13.97 7.35 -12.49
C GLU A 99 13.75 8.86 -12.56
N GLN A 100 12.49 9.29 -12.54
CA GLN A 100 12.12 10.71 -12.54
C GLN A 100 12.70 11.48 -11.35
N ARG A 101 13.00 10.78 -10.25
CA ARG A 101 13.57 11.35 -9.03
C ARG A 101 15.08 11.14 -8.91
N GLY A 102 15.72 10.53 -9.91
CA GLY A 102 17.16 10.26 -9.92
C GLY A 102 17.61 9.25 -8.87
N LEU A 103 16.72 8.34 -8.44
CA LEU A 103 16.99 7.41 -7.34
C LEU A 103 17.36 5.98 -7.76
N VAL A 104 17.20 5.60 -9.03
CA VAL A 104 17.32 4.19 -9.46
C VAL A 104 18.67 3.56 -9.11
N ASP A 105 19.77 4.26 -9.37
CA ASP A 105 21.11 3.69 -9.18
C ASP A 105 21.56 3.66 -7.71
N SER A 106 20.86 4.39 -6.83
CA SER A 106 21.20 4.51 -5.41
C SER A 106 20.27 3.72 -4.50
N THR A 107 19.10 3.30 -5.00
CA THR A 107 18.06 2.68 -4.17
C THR A 107 18.33 1.20 -3.90
N ILE A 108 18.21 0.82 -2.64
CA ILE A 108 18.16 -0.57 -2.19
C ILE A 108 16.68 -0.91 -1.96
N PHE A 109 16.12 -1.73 -2.84
CA PHE A 109 14.73 -2.19 -2.73
C PHE A 109 14.62 -3.28 -1.64
N MET A 110 13.72 -3.09 -0.66
CA MET A 110 13.49 -4.04 0.44
C MET A 110 12.02 -4.44 0.56
#